data_AF-A0A4Q5Z792-F1
#
_entry.id   AF-A0A4Q5Z792-F1
#
_cell.length_a   1.000
_cell.length_b   1.000
_cell.length_c   1.000
_cell.angle_alpha   90.00
_cell.angle_beta   90.00
_cell.angle_gamma   90.00
#
_symmetry.space_group_name_H-M   'P 1'
#
loop_
_entity.id
_entity.type
_entity.pdbx_description
1 polymer ?
#
loop_
_entity_poly.entity_id
_entity_poly.type
_entity_poly.pdbx_seq_one_letter_code
_entity_poly.pdbx_strand_id
1 'polypeptide(L)'
;MKISQNISWLLLIAAIGITAVACEKDMDEYAPERPIGGYAASSEIGSENLVAHWAFENGVNDSVGNISGTAKSVTYAGGRKGQGLKGSADGYVVYDAPPAKAVALQSFTVAFWMNAPQPDKAAGVFALTNDKDFWGSLDVYMEPYKLAGAPNPDTLFMKVH
;
A
#
# COMPACT_ATOMS: atom_id res chain seq x y z
N MET A 1 -66.50 21.25 13.59
CA MET A 1 -65.08 21.64 13.60
C MET A 1 -64.28 20.74 14.55
N LYS A 2 -64.11 19.45 14.21
CA LYS A 2 -63.31 18.48 15.00
C LYS A 2 -62.53 17.47 14.14
N ILE A 3 -62.75 17.47 12.81
CA ILE A 3 -62.13 16.50 11.89
C ILE A 3 -60.76 17.00 11.39
N SER A 4 -60.54 18.32 11.27
CA SER A 4 -59.25 18.88 10.84
C SER A 4 -58.13 18.81 11.88
N GLN A 5 -58.47 18.78 13.18
CA GLN A 5 -57.47 18.63 14.25
C GLN A 5 -56.86 17.22 14.29
N ASN A 6 -57.66 16.17 14.01
CA ASN A 6 -57.20 14.78 14.09
C ASN A 6 -56.26 14.41 12.92
N ILE A 7 -56.47 15.01 11.74
CA ILE A 7 -55.61 14.83 10.56
C ILE A 7 -54.25 15.52 10.78
N SER A 8 -54.25 16.69 11.44
CA SER A 8 -53.01 17.41 11.78
C SER A 8 -52.13 16.62 12.77
N TRP A 9 -52.72 15.84 13.66
CA TRP A 9 -51.98 15.05 14.66
C TRP A 9 -51.42 13.77 14.05
N LEU A 10 -52.14 13.15 13.10
CA LEU A 10 -51.66 12.00 12.34
C LEU A 10 -50.48 12.34 11.42
N LEU A 11 -50.49 13.52 10.79
CA LEU A 11 -49.38 14.00 9.94
C LEU A 11 -48.12 14.34 10.77
N LEU A 12 -48.29 14.81 12.01
CA LEU A 12 -47.18 15.12 12.91
C LEU A 12 -46.48 13.86 13.44
N ILE A 13 -47.25 12.80 13.74
CA ILE A 13 -46.68 11.51 14.18
C ILE A 13 -45.98 10.80 13.02
N ALA A 14 -46.51 10.87 11.80
CA ALA A 14 -45.85 10.34 10.61
C ALA A 14 -44.54 11.08 10.27
N ALA A 15 -44.48 12.40 10.48
CA ALA A 15 -43.28 13.19 10.26
C ALA A 15 -42.15 12.88 11.26
N ILE A 16 -42.49 12.50 12.50
CA ILE A 16 -41.52 12.10 13.54
C ILE A 16 -41.01 10.66 13.29
N GLY A 17 -41.84 9.78 12.71
CA GLY A 17 -41.43 8.42 12.35
C GLY A 17 -40.41 8.35 11.20
N ILE A 18 -40.47 9.30 10.25
CA ILE A 18 -39.58 9.31 9.07
C ILE A 18 -38.19 9.86 9.41
N THR A 19 -38.04 10.70 10.44
CA THR A 19 -36.73 11.24 10.84
C THR A 19 -35.91 10.30 11.72
N ALA A 20 -36.54 9.28 12.34
CA ALA A 20 -35.84 8.28 13.15
C ALA A 20 -35.14 7.19 12.31
N VAL A 21 -35.55 6.99 11.05
CA VAL A 21 -34.96 5.97 10.15
C VAL A 21 -33.83 6.54 9.28
N ALA A 22 -33.65 7.87 9.23
CA ALA A 22 -32.63 8.53 8.42
C ALA A 22 -31.25 8.66 9.10
N CYS A 23 -31.02 7.94 10.21
CA CYS A 23 -29.79 8.07 11.00
C CYS A 23 -29.12 6.74 11.38
N GLU A 24 -29.39 5.65 10.66
CA GLU A 24 -28.39 4.57 10.56
C GLU A 24 -27.39 5.00 9.48
N LYS A 25 -26.39 5.77 9.90
CA LYS A 25 -25.17 5.93 9.10
C LYS A 25 -24.48 4.58 9.18
N ASP A 26 -24.12 3.99 8.05
CA ASP A 26 -23.39 2.73 7.98
C ASP A 26 -22.22 2.76 8.97
N MET A 27 -22.28 1.93 10.01
CA MET A 27 -21.31 1.90 11.12
C MET A 27 -19.90 1.45 10.68
N ASP A 28 -19.71 1.19 9.40
CA ASP A 28 -18.43 0.82 8.81
C ASP A 28 -17.49 2.02 8.61
N GLU A 29 -18.01 3.26 8.61
CA GLU A 29 -17.19 4.47 8.44
C GLU A 29 -16.41 4.85 9.73
N TYR A 30 -16.78 4.30 10.90
CA TYR A 30 -16.09 4.52 12.19
C TYR A 30 -15.21 3.33 12.62
N ALA A 31 -15.12 2.26 11.82
CA ALA A 31 -14.24 1.16 12.17
C ALA A 31 -12.77 1.64 12.10
N PRO A 32 -11.98 1.54 13.20
CA PRO A 32 -10.58 1.90 13.15
C PRO A 32 -9.88 1.06 12.08
N GLU A 33 -8.88 1.64 11.40
CA GLU A 33 -8.06 0.92 10.43
C GLU A 33 -7.63 -0.43 11.02
N ARG A 34 -7.95 -1.52 10.32
CA ARG A 34 -7.60 -2.86 10.79
C ARG A 34 -6.07 -2.94 10.93
N PRO A 35 -5.54 -3.37 12.09
CA PRO A 35 -4.11 -3.52 12.27
C PRO A 35 -3.48 -4.44 11.23
N ILE A 36 -2.25 -4.16 10.84
CA ILE A 36 -1.44 -5.00 9.96
C ILE A 36 -0.99 -6.21 10.77
N GLY A 37 -1.79 -7.28 10.77
CA GLY A 37 -1.47 -8.49 11.55
C GLY A 37 -1.35 -8.23 13.07
N GLY A 38 -2.05 -7.22 13.58
CA GLY A 38 -1.96 -6.78 14.98
C GLY A 38 -1.09 -5.54 15.22
N TYR A 39 -0.35 -5.07 14.22
CA TYR A 39 0.50 -3.88 14.31
C TYR A 39 -0.18 -2.63 13.76
N ALA A 40 0.06 -1.48 14.39
CA ALA A 40 -0.42 -0.20 13.92
C ALA A 40 0.37 0.27 12.69
N ALA A 41 1.66 -0.04 12.59
CA ALA A 41 2.52 0.34 11.45
C ALA A 41 3.51 -0.76 11.07
N SER A 42 4.01 -0.73 9.83
CA SER A 42 5.00 -1.71 9.37
C SER A 42 6.35 -1.59 10.09
N SER A 43 6.67 -0.44 10.69
CA SER A 43 7.87 -0.24 11.50
C SER A 43 7.84 -0.98 12.85
N GLU A 44 6.66 -1.44 13.29
CA GLU A 44 6.52 -2.20 14.52
C GLU A 44 6.79 -3.70 14.31
N ILE A 45 6.79 -4.15 13.06
CA ILE A 45 7.05 -5.55 12.69
C ILE A 45 8.55 -5.80 12.82
N GLY A 46 8.95 -6.57 13.83
CA GLY A 46 10.36 -6.92 14.05
C GLY A 46 11.24 -5.71 14.37
N SER A 47 10.71 -4.70 15.06
CA SER A 47 11.34 -3.40 15.30
C SER A 47 12.76 -3.46 15.86
N GLU A 48 13.07 -4.45 16.70
CA GLU A 48 14.43 -4.66 17.27
C GLU A 48 15.49 -4.95 16.20
N ASN A 49 15.09 -5.54 15.07
CA ASN A 49 15.98 -5.92 13.97
C ASN A 49 15.79 -5.04 12.73
N LEU A 50 14.93 -4.02 12.81
CA LEU A 50 14.65 -3.13 11.70
C LEU A 50 15.84 -2.18 11.51
N VAL A 51 16.43 -2.21 10.31
CA VAL A 51 17.61 -1.40 9.98
C VAL A 51 17.30 -0.22 9.05
N ALA A 52 16.19 -0.29 8.32
CA ALA A 52 15.70 0.76 7.44
C ALA A 52 14.17 0.61 7.27
N HIS A 53 13.48 1.74 7.16
CA HIS A 53 12.04 1.84 6.98
C HIS A 53 11.65 3.10 6.22
N TRP A 54 11.05 2.88 5.04
CA TRP A 54 10.49 3.94 4.20
C TRP A 54 8.97 3.89 4.24
N ALA A 55 8.36 4.85 4.94
CA ALA A 55 6.90 4.96 5.02
C ALA A 55 6.27 5.59 3.76
N PHE A 56 7.02 6.43 3.04
CA PHE A 56 6.55 7.19 1.88
C PHE A 56 5.38 8.16 2.14
N GLU A 57 5.32 8.71 3.35
CA GLU A 57 4.38 9.77 3.75
C GLU A 57 4.85 11.14 3.23
N ASN A 58 4.68 11.38 1.93
CA ASN A 58 5.17 12.57 1.21
C ASN A 58 6.70 12.80 1.29
N GLY A 59 7.46 11.74 1.55
CA GLY A 59 8.92 11.80 1.62
C GLY A 59 9.56 10.49 1.22
N VAL A 60 10.84 10.53 0.91
CA VAL A 60 11.64 9.33 0.59
C VAL A 60 12.65 9.00 1.67
N ASN A 61 12.60 9.66 2.82
CA ASN A 61 13.60 9.44 3.85
C ASN A 61 13.28 8.18 4.65
N ASP A 62 14.32 7.42 4.96
CA ASP A 62 14.29 6.31 5.91
C ASP A 62 14.25 6.86 7.34
N SER A 63 13.28 6.42 8.12
CA SER A 63 13.08 6.86 9.52
C SER A 63 13.94 6.09 10.55
N VAL A 64 14.55 4.97 10.16
CA VAL A 64 15.27 4.06 11.07
C VAL A 64 16.78 4.16 10.87
N GLY A 65 17.25 4.04 9.63
CA GLY A 65 18.67 4.10 9.27
C GLY A 65 19.18 5.52 8.98
N ASN A 66 18.31 6.54 9.04
CA ASN A 66 18.62 7.93 8.71
C ASN A 66 19.16 8.11 7.28
N ILE A 67 18.65 7.33 6.33
CA ILE A 67 19.05 7.39 4.92
C ILE A 67 18.18 8.42 4.20
N SER A 68 18.81 9.39 3.55
CA SER A 68 18.11 10.35 2.70
C SER A 68 18.21 9.95 1.23
N GLY A 69 17.11 10.09 0.50
CA GLY A 69 17.02 9.75 -0.92
C GLY A 69 16.82 10.98 -1.80
N THR A 70 17.26 10.87 -3.05
CA THR A 70 16.95 11.84 -4.11
C THR A 70 15.87 11.25 -5.01
N ALA A 71 14.70 11.87 -5.02
CA ALA A 71 13.55 11.43 -5.79
C ALA A 71 13.48 12.16 -7.15
N LYS A 72 13.16 11.43 -8.22
CA LYS A 72 12.88 12.00 -9.55
C LYS A 72 11.58 11.43 -10.08
N SER A 73 10.68 12.31 -10.53
CA SER A 73 9.43 11.92 -11.22
C SER A 73 8.57 10.90 -10.46
N VAL A 74 8.59 10.96 -9.13
CA VAL A 74 7.69 10.18 -8.26
C VAL A 74 6.62 11.08 -7.65
N THR A 75 5.51 10.47 -7.29
CA THR A 75 4.41 11.11 -6.56
C THR A 75 4.02 10.21 -5.38
N TYR A 76 3.02 10.60 -4.61
CA TYR A 76 2.50 9.79 -3.51
C TYR A 76 0.99 9.58 -3.69
N ALA A 77 0.53 8.38 -3.38
CA ALA A 77 -0.89 7.99 -3.49
C ALA A 77 -1.29 7.16 -2.27
N GLY A 78 -2.58 6.85 -2.10
CA GLY A 78 -3.06 6.01 -1.01
C GLY A 78 -2.34 4.64 -1.00
N GLY A 79 -1.69 4.33 0.13
CA GLY A 79 -0.99 3.08 0.36
C GLY A 79 -1.84 2.06 1.10
N ARG A 80 -1.23 0.93 1.48
CA ARG A 80 -1.89 -0.04 2.39
C ARG A 80 -2.25 0.60 3.74
N LYS A 81 -1.40 1.53 4.19
CA LYS A 81 -1.61 2.42 5.32
C LYS A 81 -1.07 3.79 4.92
N GLY A 82 -1.83 4.86 5.17
CA GLY A 82 -1.43 6.22 4.79
C GLY A 82 -1.12 6.34 3.30
N GLN A 83 0.05 6.86 2.96
CA GLN A 83 0.52 7.02 1.58
C GLN A 83 1.60 6.00 1.20
N GLY A 84 1.78 5.82 -0.10
CA GLY A 84 2.86 5.04 -0.68
C GLY A 84 3.51 5.78 -1.84
N LEU A 85 4.76 5.41 -2.14
CA LEU A 85 5.47 5.90 -3.31
C LEU A 85 4.76 5.44 -4.58
N LYS A 86 4.38 6.39 -5.43
CA LYS A 86 3.85 6.12 -6.76
C LYS A 86 4.91 6.47 -7.80
N GLY A 87 5.47 5.43 -8.40
CA GLY A 87 6.41 5.54 -9.51
C GLY A 87 5.77 6.08 -10.80
N SER A 88 6.61 6.30 -11.79
CA SER A 88 6.24 6.60 -13.18
C SER A 88 7.23 5.91 -14.12
N ALA A 89 7.06 6.02 -15.45
CA ALA A 89 7.97 5.39 -16.41
C ALA A 89 9.44 5.81 -16.21
N ASP A 90 9.68 7.05 -15.78
CA ASP A 90 11.01 7.60 -15.48
C ASP A 90 11.18 7.90 -13.99
N GLY A 91 10.30 7.35 -13.15
CA GLY A 91 10.21 7.63 -11.72
C GLY A 91 11.13 6.74 -10.91
N TYR A 92 12.04 7.32 -10.15
CA TYR A 92 12.95 6.56 -9.28
C TYR A 92 13.38 7.37 -8.05
N VAL A 93 13.91 6.65 -7.07
CA VAL A 93 14.55 7.23 -5.89
C VAL A 93 15.93 6.61 -5.75
N VAL A 94 16.95 7.44 -5.57
CA VAL A 94 18.33 6.99 -5.35
C VAL A 94 18.73 7.27 -3.92
N TYR A 95 19.36 6.28 -3.30
CA TYR A 95 19.96 6.38 -1.97
C TYR A 95 21.48 6.14 -2.10
N ASP A 96 22.25 7.22 -2.20
CA ASP A 96 23.69 7.17 -2.54
C ASP A 96 24.60 6.80 -1.35
N ALA A 97 24.06 6.80 -0.13
CA ALA A 97 24.80 6.49 1.10
C ALA A 97 24.10 5.35 1.87
N PRO A 98 24.39 4.07 1.55
CA PRO A 98 23.87 2.98 2.35
C PRO A 98 24.45 3.06 3.77
N PRO A 99 23.65 2.88 4.82
CA PRO A 99 24.15 2.93 6.18
C PRO A 99 25.09 1.74 6.39
N ALA A 100 26.15 1.92 7.17
CA ALA A 100 27.17 0.88 7.40
C ALA A 100 26.57 -0.47 7.83
N LYS A 101 25.45 -0.44 8.57
CA LYS A 101 24.71 -1.63 8.97
C LYS A 101 24.09 -2.40 7.80
N ALA A 102 23.60 -1.72 6.75
CA ALA A 102 23.01 -2.37 5.59
C ALA A 102 24.06 -3.12 4.75
N VAL A 103 25.27 -2.55 4.62
CA VAL A 103 26.37 -3.17 3.85
C VAL A 103 26.96 -4.39 4.59
N ALA A 104 26.78 -4.47 5.90
CA ALA A 104 27.29 -5.57 6.73
C ALA A 104 26.28 -6.73 6.94
N LEU A 105 25.08 -6.67 6.35
CA LEU A 105 24.06 -7.71 6.54
C LEU A 105 24.50 -9.02 5.87
N GLN A 106 24.59 -10.09 6.66
CA GLN A 106 24.82 -11.46 6.17
C GLN A 106 23.51 -12.21 5.90
N SER A 107 22.46 -11.84 6.63
CA SER A 107 21.10 -12.35 6.51
C SER A 107 20.16 -11.16 6.63
N PHE A 108 19.16 -11.07 5.75
CA PHE A 108 18.23 -9.96 5.73
C PHE A 108 16.84 -10.42 5.27
N THR A 109 15.83 -9.62 5.62
CA THR A 109 14.47 -9.76 5.13
C THR A 109 14.05 -8.41 4.56
N VAL A 110 13.46 -8.43 3.35
CA VAL A 110 12.83 -7.24 2.76
C VAL A 110 11.33 -7.49 2.71
N ALA A 111 10.54 -6.56 3.23
CA ALA A 111 9.09 -6.64 3.25
C ALA A 111 8.48 -5.31 2.81
N PHE A 112 7.53 -5.37 1.88
CA PHE A 112 6.82 -4.20 1.37
C PHE A 112 5.45 -4.61 0.81
N TRP A 113 4.56 -3.62 0.70
CA TRP A 113 3.33 -3.74 -0.06
C TRP A 113 3.53 -3.17 -1.46
N MET A 114 2.96 -3.81 -2.47
CA MET A 114 3.04 -3.36 -3.84
C MET A 114 1.64 -3.35 -4.46
N ASN A 115 1.38 -2.30 -5.25
CA ASN A 115 0.23 -2.22 -6.13
C ASN A 115 0.75 -1.91 -7.53
N ALA A 116 0.65 -2.88 -8.43
CA ALA A 116 1.12 -2.77 -9.80
C ALA A 116 0.04 -3.33 -10.74
N PRO A 117 -0.11 -2.77 -11.95
CA PRO A 117 -0.92 -3.40 -12.98
C PRO A 117 -0.30 -4.74 -13.38
N GLN A 118 -1.12 -5.63 -13.96
CA GLN A 118 -0.60 -6.86 -14.51
C GLN A 118 0.44 -6.56 -15.60
N PRO A 119 1.66 -7.13 -15.53
CA PRO A 119 2.68 -6.85 -16.51
C PRO A 119 2.43 -7.63 -17.81
N ASP A 120 2.79 -7.06 -18.95
CA ASP A 120 2.70 -7.69 -20.29
C ASP A 120 3.95 -8.51 -20.67
N LYS A 121 5.05 -8.27 -19.94
CA LYS A 121 6.38 -8.86 -20.03
C LYS A 121 6.94 -9.08 -18.61
N ALA A 122 8.16 -9.58 -18.49
CA ALA A 122 8.82 -9.64 -17.19
C ALA A 122 8.99 -8.23 -16.60
N ALA A 123 8.55 -8.03 -15.36
CA ALA A 123 8.70 -6.79 -14.60
C ALA A 123 9.48 -7.07 -13.32
N GLY A 124 10.61 -6.40 -13.15
CA GLY A 124 11.46 -6.53 -11.96
C GLY A 124 10.77 -5.97 -10.72
N VAL A 125 10.88 -6.68 -9.61
CA VAL A 125 10.32 -6.28 -8.32
C VAL A 125 11.44 -5.92 -7.35
N PHE A 126 12.45 -6.78 -7.25
CA PHE A 126 13.57 -6.62 -6.35
C PHE A 126 14.80 -7.27 -6.96
N ALA A 127 15.95 -6.61 -6.84
CA ALA A 127 17.21 -7.10 -7.34
C ALA A 127 18.34 -6.79 -6.36
N LEU A 128 19.18 -7.77 -6.09
CA LEU A 128 20.54 -7.57 -5.59
C LEU A 128 21.49 -7.71 -6.77
N THR A 129 21.97 -6.59 -7.29
CA THR A 129 22.78 -6.58 -8.51
C THR A 129 24.13 -7.29 -8.32
N ASN A 130 24.62 -7.91 -9.38
CA ASN A 130 25.97 -8.44 -9.50
C ASN A 130 26.64 -7.76 -10.70
N ASP A 131 27.83 -7.19 -10.51
CA ASP A 131 28.54 -6.46 -11.58
C ASP A 131 29.30 -7.39 -12.55
N LYS A 132 29.25 -8.71 -12.34
CA LYS A 132 29.97 -9.72 -13.13
C LYS A 132 29.10 -10.54 -14.07
N ASP A 133 27.78 -10.47 -13.94
CA ASP A 133 26.85 -11.29 -14.72
C ASP A 133 25.62 -10.47 -15.13
N PHE A 134 24.86 -10.98 -16.08
CA PHE A 134 23.58 -10.43 -16.47
C PHE A 134 22.55 -10.53 -15.32
N TRP A 135 22.58 -11.63 -14.57
CA TRP A 135 21.73 -11.80 -13.38
C TRP A 135 22.40 -11.21 -12.14
N GLY A 136 21.58 -10.68 -11.25
CA GLY A 136 21.96 -10.33 -9.90
C GLY A 136 22.35 -11.54 -9.06
N SER A 137 22.77 -11.27 -7.82
CA SER A 137 22.88 -12.30 -6.79
C SER A 137 21.51 -12.80 -6.32
N LEU A 138 20.46 -12.01 -6.57
CA LEU A 138 19.06 -12.36 -6.38
C LEU A 138 18.23 -11.44 -7.25
N ASP A 139 17.36 -12.00 -8.08
CA ASP A 139 16.33 -11.20 -8.76
C ASP A 139 14.94 -11.81 -8.58
N VAL A 140 13.97 -10.94 -8.28
CA VAL A 140 12.56 -11.29 -8.15
C VAL A 140 11.77 -10.59 -9.25
N TYR A 141 11.04 -11.37 -10.04
CA TYR A 141 10.26 -10.87 -11.17
C TYR A 141 8.78 -11.28 -11.07
N MET A 142 7.94 -10.40 -11.60
CA MET A 142 6.58 -10.70 -11.99
C MET A 142 6.53 -10.99 -13.49
N GLU A 143 5.89 -12.09 -13.88
CA GLU A 143 5.63 -12.41 -15.28
C GLU A 143 4.17 -12.77 -15.51
N PRO A 144 3.58 -12.35 -16.65
CA PRO A 144 2.23 -12.78 -17.00
C PRO A 144 2.21 -14.27 -17.33
N TYR A 145 1.24 -14.98 -16.76
CA TYR A 145 0.78 -16.22 -17.37
C TYR A 145 -0.03 -15.87 -18.62
N LYS A 146 0.35 -16.39 -19.79
CA LYS A 146 -0.37 -16.14 -21.05
C LYS A 146 -1.24 -17.34 -21.41
N LEU A 147 -2.55 -17.12 -21.49
CA LEU A 147 -3.51 -18.09 -22.00
C LEU A 147 -3.98 -17.62 -23.38
N ALA A 148 -3.84 -18.48 -24.40
CA ALA A 148 -4.17 -18.16 -25.79
C ALA A 148 -3.51 -16.85 -26.32
N GLY A 149 -2.31 -16.53 -25.85
CA GLY A 149 -1.54 -15.36 -26.29
C GLY A 149 -1.82 -14.05 -25.55
N ALA A 150 -2.82 -14.01 -24.66
CA ALA A 150 -3.12 -12.85 -23.82
C ALA A 150 -2.77 -13.11 -22.34
N PRO A 151 -2.34 -12.09 -21.56
CA PRO A 151 -2.18 -12.23 -20.11
C PRO A 151 -3.49 -12.65 -19.43
N ASN A 152 -3.42 -13.64 -18.54
CA ASN A 152 -4.54 -14.09 -17.72
C ASN A 152 -4.68 -13.16 -16.50
N PRO A 153 -5.81 -12.47 -16.31
CA PRO A 153 -5.97 -11.48 -15.23
C PRO A 153 -5.86 -12.05 -13.82
N ASP A 154 -6.09 -13.36 -13.66
CA ASP A 154 -6.17 -14.03 -12.36
C ASP A 154 -4.89 -14.81 -12.03
N THR A 155 -3.86 -14.77 -12.88
CA THR A 155 -2.64 -15.55 -12.68
C THR A 155 -1.39 -14.75 -13.03
N LEU A 156 -0.48 -14.70 -12.06
CA LEU A 156 0.84 -14.10 -12.17
C LEU A 156 1.89 -15.11 -11.72
N PHE A 157 3.01 -15.19 -12.43
CA PHE A 157 4.16 -15.94 -11.96
C PHE A 157 5.10 -15.02 -11.18
N MET A 158 5.45 -15.46 -9.98
CA MET A 158 6.57 -14.92 -9.23
C MET A 158 7.78 -15.82 -9.50
N LYS A 159 8.81 -15.26 -10.12
CA LYS A 159 10.06 -15.98 -10.41
C LYS A 159 11.21 -15.41 -9.59
N VAL A 160 12.10 -16.31 -9.22
CA VAL A 160 13.34 -16.00 -8.50
C VAL A 160 14.49 -16.55 -9.34
N HIS A 161 15.47 -15.70 -9.62
CA HIS A 161 16.73 -16.04 -10.28
C HIS A 161 17.89 -15.79 -9.31
#